data_AF-A0A0R3QL05-F1
#
_entry.id   AF-A0A0R3QL05-F1
#
_cell.length_a   1.000
_cell.length_b   1.000
_cell.length_c   1.000
_cell.angle_alpha   90.00
_cell.angle_beta   90.00
_cell.angle_gamma   90.00
#
_symmetry.space_group_name_H-M   'P 1'
#
loop_
_entity.id
_entity.type
_entity.pdbx_description
1 polymer ?
#
loop_
_entity_poly.entity_id
_entity_poly.type
_entity_poly.pdbx_seq_one_letter_code
_entity_poly.pdbx_strand_id
1 'polypeptide(L)'
;MGGECESSSPQLQHQVNEGTPTLPNGKKTKGRVKIKMEYIGNKLRRYTTFSKRKTGIMKKAYELSTLTGTQVMLLVASETGHVYTFATKKLRPMISSEAGKTLIRNCLNTPDIDDAVDPIGARQEFTFEPQPNISRKRKLNEVCSHVI
;
A
#
# COMPACT_ATOMS: atom_id res chain seq x y z
N MET A 1 17.35 59.89 35.08
CA MET A 1 18.19 59.27 34.04
C MET A 1 17.66 57.86 33.88
N GLY A 2 16.69 57.56 33.01
CA GLY A 2 16.66 57.79 31.56
C GLY A 2 17.21 56.52 30.90
N GLY A 3 16.54 55.81 30.00
CA GLY A 3 15.23 55.97 29.39
C GLY A 3 14.83 54.65 28.73
N GLU A 4 13.54 54.53 28.40
CA GLU A 4 12.94 53.41 27.67
C GLU A 4 13.43 53.44 26.21
N CYS A 5 14.04 52.36 25.73
CA CYS A 5 14.36 52.18 24.33
C CYS A 5 13.26 51.35 23.66
N GLU A 6 12.24 52.07 23.19
CA GLU A 6 11.28 51.58 22.22
C GLU A 6 11.98 51.54 20.85
N SER A 7 12.26 50.35 20.32
CA SER A 7 12.78 50.17 18.97
C SER A 7 11.79 49.39 18.12
N SER A 8 10.99 50.17 17.41
CA SER A 8 10.00 49.78 16.42
C SER A 8 10.65 48.94 15.32
N SER A 9 10.24 47.68 15.18
CA SER A 9 10.62 46.84 14.04
C SER A 9 9.80 47.24 12.80
N PRO A 10 10.41 47.48 11.64
CA PRO A 10 9.68 47.84 10.43
C PRO A 10 8.89 46.65 9.89
N GLN A 11 7.58 46.85 9.68
CA GLN A 11 6.73 45.90 8.98
C GLN A 11 7.15 45.81 7.50
N LEU A 12 7.82 44.73 7.12
CA LEU A 12 7.95 44.34 5.73
C LEU A 12 6.60 43.84 5.22
N GLN A 13 5.91 44.71 4.47
CA GLN A 13 4.78 44.32 3.64
C GLN A 13 5.27 43.36 2.56
N HIS A 14 5.13 42.06 2.77
CA HIS A 14 5.10 41.11 1.66
C HIS A 14 3.69 41.06 1.10
N GLN A 15 3.39 41.97 0.17
CA GLN A 15 2.40 41.68 -0.86
C GLN A 15 3.02 40.67 -1.82
N VAL A 16 2.75 39.38 -1.60
CA VAL A 16 2.85 38.39 -2.67
C VAL A 16 1.44 38.14 -3.17
N ASN A 17 1.10 38.85 -4.24
CA ASN A 17 -0.07 38.59 -5.05
C ASN A 17 0.22 37.33 -5.89
N GLU A 18 -0.02 36.15 -5.33
CA GLU A 18 -0.02 34.88 -6.08
C GLU A 18 -1.48 34.42 -6.25
N GLY A 19 -2.18 35.08 -7.17
CA GLY A 19 -3.43 34.57 -7.71
C GLY A 19 -3.17 33.23 -8.39
N THR A 20 -3.30 32.13 -7.64
CA THR A 20 -3.27 30.78 -8.22
C THR A 20 -4.21 30.74 -9.42
N PRO A 21 -3.74 30.32 -10.63
CA PRO A 21 -4.59 30.29 -11.82
C PRO A 21 -5.80 29.40 -11.54
N THR A 22 -6.95 30.02 -11.33
CA THR A 22 -8.20 29.31 -11.15
C THR A 22 -8.65 28.83 -12.51
N LEU A 23 -9.11 27.58 -12.59
CA LEU A 23 -9.73 27.08 -13.81
C LEU A 23 -10.97 27.93 -14.12
N PRO A 24 -11.43 28.01 -15.39
CA PRO A 24 -12.58 28.82 -15.80
C PRO A 24 -13.88 28.53 -15.01
N ASN A 25 -13.95 27.42 -14.28
CA ASN A 25 -15.05 27.05 -13.40
C ASN A 25 -14.83 27.41 -11.91
N GLY A 26 -13.88 28.30 -11.58
CA GLY A 26 -13.57 28.72 -10.20
C GLY A 26 -12.90 27.65 -9.32
N LYS A 27 -12.49 26.50 -9.90
CA LYS A 27 -11.87 25.39 -9.17
C LYS A 27 -10.35 25.51 -9.19
N LYS A 28 -9.70 25.22 -8.05
CA LYS A 28 -8.23 25.20 -7.92
C LYS A 28 -7.58 24.04 -8.69
N THR A 29 -8.29 22.92 -8.88
CA THR A 29 -7.78 21.75 -9.63
C THR A 29 -8.90 21.05 -10.41
N LYS A 30 -8.52 20.24 -11.39
CA LYS A 30 -9.44 19.39 -12.17
C LYS A 30 -10.04 18.23 -11.35
N GLY A 31 -9.63 18.03 -10.10
CA GLY A 31 -10.04 16.90 -9.27
C GLY A 31 -9.51 15.55 -9.77
N ARG A 32 -10.16 14.45 -9.37
CA ARG A 32 -9.81 13.09 -9.83
C ARG A 32 -10.22 12.92 -11.29
N VAL A 33 -9.25 12.75 -12.18
CA VAL A 33 -9.49 12.53 -13.62
C VAL A 33 -9.56 11.03 -13.93
N LYS A 34 -10.53 10.63 -14.75
CA LYS A 34 -10.65 9.26 -15.27
C LYS A 34 -9.48 8.94 -16.21
N ILE A 35 -8.91 7.75 -16.10
CA ILE A 35 -7.84 7.25 -16.98
C ILE A 35 -8.26 5.92 -17.61
N LYS A 36 -7.70 5.58 -18.77
CA LYS A 36 -7.88 4.26 -19.41
C LYS A 36 -7.23 3.17 -18.57
N MET A 37 -7.76 1.95 -18.63
CA MET A 37 -7.23 0.76 -17.94
C MET A 37 -6.27 0.01 -18.86
N GLU A 38 -5.18 0.70 -19.20
CA GLU A 38 -4.08 0.21 -20.05
C GLU A 38 -2.74 0.62 -19.42
N TYR A 39 -1.62 0.13 -19.96
CA TYR A 39 -0.29 0.51 -19.49
C TYR A 39 -0.07 2.03 -19.60
N ILE A 40 0.41 2.65 -18.53
CA ILE A 40 0.68 4.10 -18.51
C ILE A 40 2.07 4.34 -19.11
N GLY A 41 2.13 4.79 -20.37
CA GLY A 41 3.41 5.05 -21.05
C GLY A 41 4.27 6.13 -20.38
N ASN A 42 3.66 7.20 -19.84
CA ASN A 42 4.41 8.25 -19.16
C ASN A 42 4.95 7.76 -17.80
N LYS A 43 6.29 7.62 -17.71
CA LYS A 43 7.02 7.09 -16.54
C LYS A 43 6.70 7.80 -15.22
N LEU A 44 6.70 9.13 -15.20
CA LEU A 44 6.42 9.91 -13.97
C LEU A 44 4.98 9.72 -13.49
N ARG A 45 4.02 9.76 -14.42
CA ARG A 45 2.60 9.49 -14.12
C ARG A 45 2.39 8.05 -13.66
N ARG A 46 3.11 7.10 -14.26
CA ARG A 46 3.07 5.68 -13.89
C ARG A 46 3.57 5.47 -12.47
N TYR A 47 4.73 6.01 -12.11
CA TYR A 47 5.27 5.92 -10.73
C TYR A 47 4.37 6.59 -9.70
N THR A 48 3.84 7.77 -10.00
CA THR A 48 2.89 8.44 -9.10
C THR A 48 1.62 7.61 -8.91
N THR A 49 1.11 7.02 -9.99
CA THR A 49 -0.08 6.15 -9.95
C THR A 49 0.19 4.86 -9.20
N PHE A 50 1.34 4.22 -9.43
CA PHE A 50 1.79 3.03 -8.71
C PHE A 50 1.82 3.29 -7.21
N SER A 51 2.50 4.35 -6.77
CA SER A 51 2.59 4.70 -5.34
C SER A 51 1.22 4.91 -4.71
N LYS A 52 0.32 5.66 -5.38
CA LYS A 52 -1.03 5.90 -4.87
C LYS A 52 -1.89 4.63 -4.83
N ARG A 53 -1.90 3.84 -5.91
CA ARG A 53 -2.70 2.61 -5.99
C ARG A 53 -2.19 1.53 -5.05
N LYS A 54 -0.87 1.33 -4.97
CA LYS A 54 -0.22 0.42 -4.02
C LYS A 54 -0.68 0.70 -2.59
N THR A 55 -0.63 1.97 -2.16
CA THR A 55 -1.09 2.34 -0.82
C THR A 55 -2.59 2.07 -0.64
N GLY A 56 -3.42 2.41 -1.63
CA GLY A 56 -4.86 2.17 -1.58
C GLY A 56 -5.23 0.68 -1.47
N ILE A 57 -4.62 -0.18 -2.29
CA ILE A 57 -4.90 -1.62 -2.28
C ILE A 57 -4.36 -2.30 -1.03
N MET A 58 -3.19 -1.89 -0.53
CA MET A 58 -2.65 -2.40 0.75
C MET A 58 -3.60 -2.06 1.90
N LYS A 59 -4.15 -0.84 1.93
CA LYS A 59 -5.16 -0.44 2.92
C LYS A 59 -6.41 -1.30 2.81
N LYS A 60 -6.87 -1.60 1.59
CA LYS A 60 -8.05 -2.44 1.36
C LYS A 60 -7.84 -3.89 1.81
N ALA A 61 -6.66 -4.47 1.57
CA ALA A 61 -6.31 -5.80 2.05
C ALA A 61 -6.32 -5.86 3.60
N TYR A 62 -5.79 -4.82 4.25
CA TYR A 62 -5.86 -4.68 5.71
C TYR A 62 -7.30 -4.55 6.23
N GLU A 63 -8.09 -3.62 5.67
CA GLU A 63 -9.51 -3.43 6.03
C GLU A 63 -10.29 -4.74 5.88
N LEU A 64 -10.14 -5.45 4.75
CA LEU A 64 -10.81 -6.73 4.49
C LEU A 64 -10.46 -7.79 5.54
N SER A 65 -9.16 -8.01 5.78
CA SER A 65 -8.70 -9.01 6.75
C SER A 65 -9.16 -8.70 8.18
N THR A 66 -9.24 -7.42 8.53
CA THR A 66 -9.64 -6.97 9.87
C THR A 66 -11.15 -7.09 10.07
N LEU A 67 -11.94 -6.66 9.09
CA LEU A 67 -13.40 -6.68 9.18
C LEU A 67 -14.00 -8.08 9.13
N THR A 68 -13.37 -9.00 8.39
CA THR A 68 -13.93 -10.35 8.16
C THR A 68 -13.18 -11.46 8.89
N GLY A 69 -12.01 -11.17 9.46
CA GLY A 69 -11.14 -12.19 10.07
C GLY A 69 -10.54 -13.18 9.07
N THR A 70 -10.68 -12.93 7.76
CA THR A 70 -10.16 -13.79 6.69
C THR A 70 -8.64 -13.69 6.60
N GLN A 71 -8.01 -14.78 6.12
CA GLN A 71 -6.58 -14.74 5.82
C GLN A 71 -6.38 -14.15 4.43
N VAL A 72 -5.61 -13.07 4.36
CA VAL A 72 -5.31 -12.34 3.12
C VAL A 72 -3.80 -12.22 2.96
N MET A 73 -3.33 -12.33 1.73
CA MET A 73 -1.96 -12.02 1.31
C MET A 73 -2.00 -11.22 0.02
N LEU A 74 -1.16 -10.19 -0.09
CA LEU A 74 -0.97 -9.36 -1.26
C LEU A 74 0.53 -9.11 -1.46
N LEU A 75 0.98 -9.24 -2.71
CA LEU A 75 2.35 -8.97 -3.14
C LEU A 75 2.31 -8.04 -4.35
N VAL A 76 3.15 -7.00 -4.34
CA VAL A 76 3.30 -6.04 -5.44
C VAL A 76 4.78 -5.82 -5.70
N ALA A 77 5.27 -6.18 -6.88
CA ALA A 77 6.62 -5.87 -7.33
C ALA A 77 6.64 -4.55 -8.12
N SER A 78 7.63 -3.68 -7.89
CA SER A 78 7.85 -2.48 -8.70
C SER A 78 8.79 -2.78 -9.87
N GLU A 79 8.75 -1.91 -10.89
CA GLU A 79 9.73 -1.88 -11.99
C GLU A 79 11.18 -1.68 -11.50
N THR A 80 11.38 -1.23 -10.26
CA THR A 80 12.69 -1.03 -9.64
C THR A 80 13.16 -2.25 -8.83
N GLY A 81 12.41 -3.36 -8.85
CA GLY A 81 12.74 -4.59 -8.12
C GLY A 81 12.35 -4.57 -6.63
N HIS A 82 11.61 -3.58 -6.15
CA HIS A 82 11.12 -3.58 -4.77
C HIS A 82 9.84 -4.39 -4.65
N VAL A 83 9.81 -5.30 -3.67
CA VAL A 83 8.64 -6.13 -3.36
C VAL A 83 7.94 -5.59 -2.12
N TYR A 84 6.70 -5.16 -2.29
CA TYR A 84 5.83 -4.69 -1.22
C TYR A 84 4.80 -5.76 -0.89
N THR A 85 4.66 -6.09 0.40
CA THR A 85 3.80 -7.20 0.82
C THR A 85 2.87 -6.80 1.96
N PHE A 86 1.71 -7.45 1.99
CA PHE A 86 0.81 -7.52 3.13
C PHE A 86 0.44 -8.98 3.35
N ALA A 87 0.58 -9.49 4.57
CA ALA A 87 0.20 -10.86 4.89
C ALA A 87 -0.33 -10.95 6.33
N THR A 88 -1.48 -11.62 6.46
CA THR A 88 -2.07 -12.01 7.75
C THR A 88 -1.22 -13.07 8.46
N LYS A 89 -1.45 -13.27 9.77
CA LYS A 89 -0.58 -14.10 10.64
C LYS A 89 -0.28 -15.49 10.07
N LYS A 90 -1.28 -16.20 9.54
CA LYS A 90 -1.08 -17.56 9.00
C LYS A 90 -0.31 -17.58 7.67
N LEU A 91 -0.41 -16.49 6.88
CA LEU A 91 0.23 -16.37 5.58
C LEU A 91 1.59 -15.68 5.64
N ARG A 92 1.94 -15.03 6.77
CA ARG A 92 3.24 -14.40 6.97
C ARG A 92 4.45 -15.31 6.67
N PRO A 93 4.44 -16.63 6.98
CA PRO A 93 5.55 -17.50 6.61
C PRO A 93 5.85 -17.54 5.10
N MET A 94 4.87 -17.30 4.22
CA MET A 94 5.10 -17.25 2.76
C MET A 94 6.07 -16.14 2.33
N ILE A 95 6.13 -15.04 3.08
CA ILE A 95 6.99 -13.90 2.78
C ILE A 95 8.18 -13.77 3.74
N SER A 96 8.13 -14.45 4.89
CA SER A 96 9.18 -14.38 5.92
C SER A 96 10.12 -15.58 5.93
N SER A 97 9.65 -16.77 5.55
CA SER A 97 10.48 -17.98 5.47
C SER A 97 11.41 -17.94 4.27
N GLU A 98 12.57 -18.59 4.39
CA GLU A 98 13.53 -18.67 3.27
C GLU A 98 12.97 -19.45 2.08
N ALA A 99 12.20 -20.52 2.33
CA ALA A 99 11.51 -21.26 1.27
C ALA A 99 10.55 -20.35 0.48
N GLY A 100 9.74 -19.56 1.18
CA GLY A 100 8.79 -18.63 0.55
C GLY A 100 9.49 -17.50 -0.20
N LYS A 101 10.54 -16.89 0.39
CA LYS A 101 11.34 -15.86 -0.29
C LYS A 101 12.01 -16.40 -1.56
N THR A 102 12.58 -17.60 -1.51
CA THR A 102 13.23 -18.23 -2.66
C THR A 102 12.23 -18.50 -3.78
N LEU A 103 11.04 -19.01 -3.44
CA LEU A 103 9.96 -19.19 -4.40
C LEU A 103 9.59 -17.86 -5.08
N ILE A 104 9.36 -16.81 -4.29
CA ILE A 104 9.01 -15.47 -4.81
C ILE A 104 10.12 -14.94 -5.73
N ARG A 105 11.39 -15.04 -5.32
CA ARG A 105 12.52 -14.60 -6.16
C ARG A 105 12.57 -15.35 -7.48
N ASN A 106 12.42 -16.67 -7.45
CA ASN A 106 12.47 -17.48 -8.66
C ASN A 106 11.35 -17.08 -9.63
N CYS A 107 10.13 -16.86 -9.13
CA CYS A 107 9.01 -16.40 -9.96
C CYS A 107 9.19 -14.99 -10.54
N LEU A 108 9.91 -14.09 -9.85
CA LEU A 108 10.14 -12.73 -10.35
C LEU A 108 11.35 -12.61 -11.29
N ASN A 109 12.20 -13.64 -11.35
CA ASN A 109 13.39 -13.68 -12.20
C ASN A 109 13.17 -14.51 -13.48
N THR A 110 12.01 -15.17 -13.65
CA THR A 110 11.69 -15.84 -14.91
C THR A 110 11.63 -14.80 -16.03
N PRO A 111 12.30 -15.03 -17.18
CA PRO A 111 12.25 -14.10 -18.29
C PRO A 111 10.81 -13.95 -18.80
N ASP A 112 10.42 -12.72 -19.14
CA ASP A 112 9.13 -12.45 -19.77
C ASP A 112 9.12 -13.11 -21.16
N ILE A 113 8.37 -14.22 -21.30
CA ILE A 113 8.15 -14.87 -22.59
C ILE A 113 7.00 -14.11 -23.28
N ASP A 114 7.32 -13.01 -23.94
CA ASP A 114 6.35 -12.29 -24.77
C ASP A 114 6.03 -13.11 -26.04
N ASP A 115 4.72 -13.29 -26.31
CA ASP A 115 4.04 -13.70 -27.57
C ASP A 115 3.06 -14.88 -27.53
N ALA A 116 2.64 -15.37 -26.35
CA ALA A 116 1.50 -16.30 -26.27
C ALA A 116 0.31 -15.67 -25.53
N VAL A 117 -0.73 -15.36 -26.32
CA VAL A 117 -2.10 -15.00 -25.93
C VAL A 117 -2.47 -15.53 -24.55
N ASP A 118 -2.49 -14.66 -23.53
CA ASP A 118 -3.14 -14.98 -22.26
C ASP A 118 -4.66 -14.83 -22.43
N PRO A 119 -5.45 -15.91 -22.31
CA PRO A 119 -6.88 -15.78 -22.21
C PRO A 119 -7.20 -15.04 -20.92
N ILE A 120 -7.95 -13.95 -21.07
CA ILE A 120 -8.53 -13.18 -19.98
C ILE A 120 -9.18 -14.14 -18.96
N GLY A 121 -8.58 -14.21 -17.77
CA GLY A 121 -9.29 -14.53 -16.54
C GLY A 121 -9.68 -16.00 -16.31
N ALA A 122 -8.71 -16.89 -16.10
CA ALA A 122 -8.98 -18.09 -15.32
C ALA A 122 -9.13 -17.68 -13.83
N ARG A 123 -10.34 -17.28 -13.43
CA ARG A 123 -10.74 -17.27 -12.01
C ARG A 123 -10.73 -18.72 -11.54
N GLN A 124 -9.58 -19.20 -11.07
CA GLN A 124 -9.50 -20.52 -10.45
C GLN A 124 -9.92 -20.39 -9.00
N GLU A 125 -11.19 -20.67 -8.73
CA GLU A 125 -11.71 -20.76 -7.37
C GLU A 125 -11.29 -22.13 -6.80
N PHE A 126 -10.23 -22.15 -6.01
CA PHE A 126 -9.78 -23.34 -5.30
C PHE A 126 -10.45 -23.33 -3.92
N THR A 127 -11.54 -24.08 -3.77
CA THR A 127 -12.17 -24.29 -2.45
C THR A 127 -11.35 -25.29 -1.66
N PHE A 128 -10.81 -24.85 -0.52
CA PHE A 128 -10.16 -25.75 0.43
C PHE A 128 -11.25 -26.49 1.22
N GLU A 129 -11.30 -27.82 1.09
CA GLU A 129 -12.16 -28.65 1.94
C GLU A 129 -11.77 -28.47 3.42
N PRO A 130 -12.72 -28.23 4.34
CA PRO A 130 -12.41 -28.07 5.75
C PRO A 130 -11.82 -29.37 6.33
N GLN A 131 -10.58 -29.32 6.80
CA GLN A 131 -9.97 -30.43 7.54
C GLN A 131 -10.76 -30.69 8.84
N PRO A 132 -11.15 -31.94 9.14
CA PRO A 132 -11.95 -32.27 10.31
C PRO A 132 -11.23 -31.91 11.62
N ASN A 133 -11.91 -31.07 12.40
CA ASN A 133 -11.75 -30.73 13.82
C ASN A 133 -10.52 -31.29 14.56
N ILE A 134 -9.43 -30.52 14.59
CA ILE A 134 -8.47 -30.63 15.70
C ILE A 134 -9.03 -29.81 16.86
N SER A 135 -9.54 -30.53 17.86
CA SER A 135 -10.02 -30.00 19.13
C SER A 135 -8.98 -29.07 19.77
N ARG A 136 -9.10 -27.76 19.54
CA ARG A 136 -8.40 -26.77 20.33
C ARG A 136 -9.08 -26.67 21.68
N LYS A 137 -8.59 -27.43 22.66
CA LYS A 137 -8.85 -27.10 24.06
C LYS A 137 -8.32 -25.69 24.31
N ARG A 138 -9.24 -24.75 24.49
CA ARG A 138 -8.96 -23.45 25.10
C ARG A 138 -8.41 -23.75 26.50
N LYS A 139 -7.10 -23.65 26.71
CA LYS A 139 -6.60 -23.47 28.07
C LYS A 139 -6.75 -22.00 28.39
N LEU A 140 -7.80 -21.72 29.16
CA LEU A 140 -8.06 -20.45 29.79
C LEU A 140 -6.85 -20.14 30.71
N ASN A 141 -6.38 -18.90 30.64
CA ASN A 141 -5.67 -18.13 31.65
C ASN A 141 -5.05 -18.87 32.86
N GLU A 142 -3.73 -18.72 33.02
CA GLU A 142 -3.17 -18.53 34.35
C GLU A 142 -2.17 -17.36 34.27
N VAL A 143 -2.52 -16.29 34.98
CA VAL A 143 -1.62 -15.20 35.33
C VAL A 143 -0.82 -15.72 36.51
N CYS A 144 0.50 -15.76 36.41
CA CYS A 144 1.34 -15.62 37.60
C CYS A 144 2.69 -15.02 37.23
N SER A 145 2.95 -13.85 37.81
CA SER A 145 4.26 -13.22 37.98
C SER A 145 5.29 -14.22 38.49
N HIS A 146 6.56 -14.09 38.10
CA HIS A 146 7.66 -13.77 39.02
C HIS A 146 8.97 -13.49 38.26
N VAL A 147 9.64 -12.47 38.78
CA VAL A 147 11.04 -12.07 38.61
C VAL A 147 11.92 -13.09 39.35
N ILE A 148 13.04 -13.49 38.73
CA ILE A 148 14.41 -13.37 39.29
C ILE A 148 15.31 -12.99 38.12
#